data_AF-A0A2N0QNZ3-F1
#
_entry.id   AF-A0A2N0QNZ3-F1
#
_cell.length_a   1.000
_cell.length_b   1.000
_cell.length_c   1.000
_cell.angle_alpha   90.00
_cell.angle_beta   90.00
_cell.angle_gamma   90.00
#
_symmetry.space_group_name_H-M   'P 1'
#
loop_
_entity.id
_entity.type
_entity.pdbx_description
1 polymer ?
#
loop_
_entity_poly.entity_id
_entity_poly.type
_entity_poly.pdbx_seq_one_letter_code
_entity_poly.pdbx_strand_id
1 'polypeptide(L)'
;DCNFVGVVKYLASIYDELKDNEKNILKNESIWPKEDLLGSQTTKKIQRFVARDLYVPIRSLRELGLSIIDWNAEWSNSSKGGKFLIELGLQEYPKLETILNLARLTENPPQGENNAMKVFEYLYSRQHDFTDADWNILNNSEFIPIKNENKHIKPRDCFFKLKDEKLNEFFLCVDFGTKANEFLSKCGVKKQTSNDFAEIKVDPSHKLWKLYVEKFPVILENINPNLEKILNLAAPPTDLKLRTTALKYFIDNFDRKYVGVYNPGTVNIAFLPCSNSNAYASPSDCFINDE
;
A
#
# COMPACT_ATOMS: atom_id res chain seq x y z
N ASP A 1 13.46 -44.95 8.62
CA ASP A 1 12.90 -43.59 8.75
C ASP A 1 12.72 -43.20 10.21
N CYS A 2 13.80 -42.81 10.88
CA CYS A 2 13.70 -42.14 12.17
C CYS A 2 13.11 -40.75 11.91
N ASN A 3 11.82 -40.58 12.20
CA ASN A 3 11.15 -39.30 12.07
C ASN A 3 11.85 -38.29 13.00
N PHE A 4 12.49 -37.26 12.43
CA PHE A 4 13.17 -36.18 13.16
C PHE A 4 12.31 -35.63 14.30
N VAL A 5 10.99 -35.50 14.07
CA VAL A 5 10.00 -35.09 15.07
C VAL A 5 9.98 -36.02 16.29
N GLY A 6 10.16 -37.33 16.09
CA GLY A 6 10.26 -38.32 17.16
C GLY A 6 11.51 -38.14 18.01
N VAL A 7 12.66 -37.84 17.38
CA VAL A 7 13.91 -37.54 18.09
C VAL A 7 13.76 -36.28 18.94
N VAL A 8 13.16 -35.22 18.38
CA VAL A 8 12.90 -33.98 19.13
C VAL A 8 11.98 -34.23 20.32
N LYS A 9 10.92 -35.03 20.16
CA LYS A 9 10.01 -35.39 21.26
C LYS A 9 10.71 -36.18 22.37
N TYR A 10 11.62 -37.09 21.99
CA TYR A 10 12.43 -37.82 22.96
C TYR A 10 13.40 -36.89 23.70
N LEU A 11 14.17 -36.07 22.98
CA LEU A 11 15.07 -35.08 23.58
C LEU A 11 14.32 -34.13 24.54
N ALA A 12 13.14 -33.66 24.14
CA ALA A 12 12.27 -32.85 24.99
C ALA A 12 11.84 -33.58 26.28
N SER A 13 11.69 -34.91 26.25
CA SER A 13 11.28 -35.69 27.42
C SER A 13 12.39 -35.91 28.43
N ILE A 14 13.66 -35.87 27.99
CA ILE A 14 14.83 -36.05 28.85
C ILE A 14 15.58 -34.74 29.11
N TYR A 15 15.08 -33.61 28.60
CA TYR A 15 15.82 -32.33 28.58
C TYR A 15 16.20 -31.85 29.98
N ASP A 16 15.31 -32.01 30.97
CA ASP A 16 15.58 -31.64 32.35
C ASP A 16 16.69 -32.50 32.99
N GLU A 17 16.89 -33.72 32.50
CA GLU A 17 17.90 -34.68 32.97
C GLU A 17 19.28 -34.48 32.30
N LEU A 18 19.35 -33.69 31.23
CA LEU A 18 20.60 -33.41 30.51
C LEU A 18 21.51 -32.47 31.31
N LYS A 19 22.83 -32.68 31.18
CA LYS A 19 23.86 -31.81 31.75
C LYS A 19 23.95 -30.48 30.99
N ASP A 20 24.47 -29.45 31.64
CA ASP A 20 24.57 -28.10 31.05
C ASP A 20 25.40 -28.06 29.75
N ASN A 21 26.45 -28.88 29.65
CA ASN A 21 27.24 -28.99 28.43
C ASN A 21 26.44 -29.60 27.27
N GLU A 22 25.59 -30.59 27.53
CA GLU A 22 24.71 -31.21 26.54
C GLU A 22 23.61 -30.22 26.09
N LYS A 23 23.02 -29.48 27.04
CA LYS A 23 22.08 -28.39 26.73
C LYS A 23 22.73 -27.31 25.86
N ASN A 24 23.99 -26.96 26.15
CA ASN A 24 24.73 -25.99 25.34
C ASN A 24 25.00 -26.48 23.92
N ILE A 25 25.29 -27.76 23.72
CA ILE A 25 25.41 -28.37 22.38
C ILE A 25 24.09 -28.20 21.62
N LEU A 26 22.96 -28.56 22.24
CA LEU A 26 21.64 -28.44 21.60
C LEU A 26 21.30 -26.98 21.20
N LYS A 27 21.71 -26.00 22.01
CA LYS A 27 21.44 -24.57 21.77
C LYS A 27 22.34 -23.92 20.71
N ASN A 28 23.56 -24.43 20.53
CA ASN A 28 24.61 -23.72 19.78
C ASN A 28 25.11 -24.46 18.54
N GLU A 29 24.90 -25.77 18.43
CA GLU A 29 25.36 -26.54 17.28
C GLU A 29 24.39 -26.49 16.10
N SER A 30 24.97 -26.57 14.90
CA SER A 30 24.20 -26.59 13.64
C SER A 30 23.63 -27.98 13.35
N ILE A 31 22.68 -28.41 14.19
CA ILE A 31 22.07 -29.77 14.11
C ILE A 31 20.61 -29.75 13.64
N TRP A 32 19.97 -28.57 13.59
CA TRP A 32 18.54 -28.44 13.33
C TRP A 32 18.25 -28.28 11.83
N PRO A 33 17.41 -29.13 11.22
CA PRO A 33 17.19 -29.13 9.79
C PRO A 33 16.32 -27.94 9.35
N LYS A 34 16.70 -27.30 8.23
CA LYS A 34 15.90 -26.26 7.57
C LYS A 34 14.98 -26.88 6.52
N GLU A 35 13.75 -26.35 6.40
CA GLU A 35 12.83 -26.74 5.32
C GLU A 35 13.33 -26.27 3.95
N ASP A 36 13.37 -27.18 2.98
CA ASP A 36 13.74 -26.89 1.60
C ASP A 36 12.48 -26.67 0.74
N LEU A 37 12.30 -25.44 0.25
CA LEU A 37 11.12 -25.03 -0.53
C LEU A 37 11.13 -25.53 -1.98
N LEU A 38 12.28 -25.99 -2.49
CA LEU A 38 12.44 -26.48 -3.85
C LEU A 38 12.39 -28.00 -3.88
N GLY A 39 11.21 -28.54 -4.17
CA GLY A 39 10.95 -29.96 -4.40
C GLY A 39 11.65 -30.52 -5.66
N SER A 40 12.98 -30.41 -5.75
CA SER A 40 13.77 -31.09 -6.76
C SER A 40 14.18 -32.45 -6.21
N GLN A 41 13.59 -33.48 -6.80
CA GLN A 41 14.09 -34.85 -6.76
C GLN A 41 15.57 -34.83 -7.18
N THR A 42 16.51 -34.85 -6.22
CA THR A 42 17.90 -35.29 -6.36
C THR A 42 18.66 -35.00 -5.05
N THR A 43 18.91 -36.04 -4.26
CA THR A 43 20.03 -36.18 -3.29
C THR A 43 20.60 -34.91 -2.62
N LYS A 44 19.76 -34.01 -2.09
CA LYS A 44 20.24 -32.81 -1.39
C LYS A 44 20.56 -33.11 0.08
N LYS A 45 21.81 -32.83 0.44
CA LYS A 45 22.32 -32.88 1.82
C LYS A 45 21.45 -31.96 2.70
N ILE A 46 20.80 -32.52 3.72
CA ILE A 46 19.98 -31.76 4.68
C ILE A 46 20.84 -30.64 5.27
N GLN A 47 20.46 -29.39 4.98
CA GLN A 47 21.12 -28.22 5.54
C GLN A 47 20.67 -28.07 6.99
N ARG A 48 21.63 -27.94 7.90
CA ARG A 48 21.39 -27.80 9.33
C ARG A 48 21.91 -26.46 9.83
N PHE A 49 21.20 -25.91 10.80
CA PHE A 49 21.43 -24.60 11.39
C PHE A 49 21.32 -24.70 12.91
N VAL A 50 21.72 -23.63 13.59
CA VAL A 50 21.49 -23.45 15.02
C VAL A 50 19.99 -23.13 15.23
N ALA A 51 19.39 -23.57 16.34
CA ALA A 51 17.96 -23.36 16.60
C ALA A 51 17.58 -21.87 16.53
N ARG A 52 18.44 -21.01 17.09
CA ARG A 52 18.27 -19.55 17.09
C ARG A 52 18.25 -18.91 15.70
N ASP A 53 18.73 -19.59 14.67
CA ASP A 53 18.75 -19.08 13.29
C ASP A 53 17.55 -19.55 12.47
N LEU A 54 16.69 -20.39 13.07
CA LEU A 54 15.51 -20.95 12.44
C LEU A 54 14.22 -20.36 13.03
N TYR A 55 13.17 -20.43 12.23
CA TYR A 55 11.82 -20.03 12.58
C TYR A 55 10.87 -21.22 12.70
N VAL A 56 9.77 -21.03 13.45
CA VAL A 56 8.69 -22.00 13.52
C VAL A 56 8.09 -22.28 12.12
N PRO A 57 7.66 -23.52 11.84
CA PRO A 57 7.25 -23.99 10.52
C PRO A 57 5.82 -23.55 10.14
N ILE A 58 5.44 -22.32 10.48
CA ILE A 58 4.11 -21.78 10.17
C ILE A 58 4.07 -21.20 8.76
N ARG A 59 2.87 -21.25 8.16
CA ARG A 59 2.65 -20.83 6.77
C ARG A 59 3.12 -19.41 6.48
N SER A 60 2.82 -18.45 7.36
CA SER A 60 3.19 -17.04 7.13
C SER A 60 4.71 -16.85 7.03
N LEU A 61 5.50 -17.46 7.93
CA LEU A 61 6.96 -17.32 7.90
C LEU A 61 7.56 -18.05 6.70
N ARG A 62 7.00 -19.22 6.35
CA ARG A 62 7.36 -19.94 5.12
C ARG A 62 7.15 -19.08 3.88
N GLU A 63 5.99 -18.42 3.79
CA GLU A 63 5.65 -17.54 2.67
C GLU A 63 6.51 -16.28 2.61
N LEU A 64 7.03 -15.80 3.76
CA LEU A 64 8.03 -14.74 3.83
C LEU A 64 9.44 -15.18 3.38
N GLY A 65 9.63 -16.46 3.02
CA GLY A 65 10.94 -17.01 2.64
C GLY A 65 11.92 -17.13 3.81
N LEU A 66 11.42 -17.13 5.04
CA LEU A 66 12.26 -17.32 6.23
C LEU A 66 12.80 -18.74 6.30
N SER A 67 14.00 -18.88 6.87
CA SER A 67 14.57 -20.18 7.18
C SER A 67 13.78 -20.83 8.31
N ILE A 68 12.72 -21.57 7.97
CA ILE A 68 11.93 -22.32 8.94
C ILE A 68 12.51 -23.72 9.16
N ILE A 69 12.25 -24.28 10.34
CA ILE A 69 12.64 -25.67 10.66
C ILE A 69 11.88 -26.68 9.80
N ASP A 70 12.55 -27.72 9.32
CA ASP A 70 11.91 -28.85 8.65
C ASP A 70 11.13 -29.69 9.67
N TRP A 71 9.81 -29.51 9.68
CA TRP A 71 8.90 -30.17 10.60
C TRP A 71 7.79 -30.88 9.83
N ASN A 72 8.05 -32.12 9.44
CA ASN A 72 7.14 -32.98 8.66
C ASN A 72 5.97 -33.55 9.51
N ALA A 73 5.35 -32.73 10.35
CA ALA A 73 4.19 -33.07 11.18
C ALA A 73 3.36 -31.80 11.49
N GLU A 74 2.21 -31.96 12.15
CA GLU A 74 1.46 -30.80 12.66
C GLU A 74 2.29 -30.06 13.72
N TRP A 75 2.43 -28.75 13.55
CA TRP A 75 3.18 -27.89 14.47
C TRP A 75 2.27 -27.20 15.48
N SER A 76 2.70 -27.17 16.74
CA SER A 76 2.07 -26.37 17.79
C SER A 76 3.13 -25.90 18.79
N ASN A 77 3.13 -24.59 19.09
CA ASN A 77 4.02 -23.98 20.09
C ASN A 77 3.77 -24.56 21.50
N SER A 78 2.56 -25.05 21.78
CA SER A 78 2.21 -25.63 23.08
C SER A 78 2.58 -27.11 23.22
N SER A 79 2.94 -27.78 22.13
CA SER A 79 3.38 -29.18 22.15
C SER A 79 4.71 -29.34 22.88
N LYS A 80 5.00 -30.54 23.41
CA LYS A 80 6.30 -30.82 24.08
C LYS A 80 7.50 -30.47 23.18
N GLY A 81 7.46 -30.90 21.91
CA GLY A 81 8.51 -30.61 20.95
C GLY A 81 8.60 -29.12 20.57
N GLY A 82 7.46 -28.45 20.45
CA GLY A 82 7.39 -27.02 20.17
C GLY A 82 8.01 -26.18 21.28
N LYS A 83 7.56 -26.38 22.53
CA LYS A 83 8.11 -25.70 23.71
C LYS A 83 9.61 -25.92 23.85
N PHE A 84 10.05 -27.17 23.68
CA PHE A 84 11.47 -27.54 23.75
C PHE A 84 12.32 -26.80 22.70
N LEU A 85 11.89 -26.78 21.43
CA LEU A 85 12.64 -26.07 20.40
C LEU A 85 12.67 -24.56 20.63
N ILE A 86 11.56 -23.97 21.09
CA ILE A 86 11.48 -22.55 21.46
C ILE A 86 12.45 -22.26 22.61
N GLU A 87 12.52 -23.13 23.63
CA GLU A 87 13.46 -23.02 24.75
C GLU A 87 14.94 -23.13 24.32
N LEU A 88 15.22 -23.87 23.24
CA LEU A 88 16.53 -23.92 22.62
C LEU A 88 16.87 -22.69 21.76
N GLY A 89 15.89 -21.81 21.53
CA GLY A 89 16.04 -20.55 20.82
C GLY A 89 15.32 -20.47 19.47
N LEU A 90 14.55 -21.51 19.06
CA LEU A 90 13.76 -21.46 17.83
C LEU A 90 12.84 -20.22 17.85
N GLN A 91 12.94 -19.39 16.81
CA GLN A 91 12.24 -18.12 16.79
C GLN A 91 10.77 -18.31 16.40
N GLU A 92 9.85 -17.91 17.28
CA GLU A 92 8.41 -17.88 16.98
C GLU A 92 8.06 -16.77 15.99
N TYR A 93 8.78 -15.65 16.08
CA TYR A 93 8.57 -14.47 15.25
C TYR A 93 9.92 -13.83 14.91
N PRO A 94 10.13 -13.34 13.66
CA PRO A 94 11.25 -12.46 13.35
C PRO A 94 11.25 -11.21 14.23
N LYS A 95 12.45 -10.79 14.65
CA LYS A 95 12.64 -9.49 15.32
C LYS A 95 12.27 -8.36 14.36
N LEU A 96 11.86 -7.19 14.89
CA LEU A 96 11.52 -6.03 14.07
C LEU A 96 12.64 -5.65 13.08
N GLU A 97 13.90 -5.71 13.52
CA GLU A 97 15.06 -5.51 12.65
C GLU A 97 15.10 -6.54 11.51
N THR A 98 14.87 -7.83 11.79
CA THR A 98 14.74 -8.86 10.77
C THR A 98 13.53 -8.60 9.87
N ILE A 99 12.41 -8.12 10.41
CA ILE A 99 11.21 -7.76 9.65
C ILE A 99 11.47 -6.61 8.68
N LEU A 100 12.16 -5.55 9.13
CA LEU A 100 12.58 -4.42 8.30
C LEU A 100 13.62 -4.85 7.25
N ASN A 101 14.55 -5.73 7.62
CA ASN A 101 15.54 -6.32 6.72
C ASN A 101 14.92 -7.32 5.72
N LEU A 102 13.84 -8.03 6.07
CA LEU A 102 13.09 -8.98 5.21
C LEU A 102 12.09 -8.29 4.31
N ALA A 103 11.48 -7.19 4.78
CA ALA A 103 10.80 -6.24 3.92
C ALA A 103 11.77 -5.62 2.91
N ARG A 104 13.09 -5.81 3.12
CA ARG A 104 14.18 -5.50 2.19
C ARG A 104 13.97 -4.10 1.60
N LEU A 105 13.47 -3.15 2.40
CA LEU A 105 13.18 -1.77 2.00
C LEU A 105 14.41 -1.07 1.41
N THR A 106 15.60 -1.58 1.71
CA THR A 106 16.90 -1.05 1.28
C THR A 106 17.74 -2.04 0.46
N GLU A 107 17.54 -3.37 0.53
CA GLU A 107 18.41 -4.35 -0.14
C GLU A 107 17.78 -5.14 -1.30
N ASN A 108 16.48 -5.45 -1.27
CA ASN A 108 15.81 -6.38 -2.20
C ASN A 108 14.27 -6.49 -1.95
N PRO A 109 13.53 -5.40 -2.03
CA PRO A 109 12.13 -5.31 -1.57
C PRO A 109 11.21 -6.41 -2.16
N PRO A 110 10.06 -6.72 -1.52
CA PRO A 110 9.18 -7.80 -1.95
C PRO A 110 8.84 -7.69 -3.43
N GLN A 111 9.15 -8.77 -4.16
CA GLN A 111 8.96 -8.86 -5.60
C GLN A 111 7.61 -9.48 -5.92
N GLY A 112 6.84 -8.81 -6.77
CA GLY A 112 5.53 -9.28 -7.21
C GLY A 112 4.42 -9.03 -6.19
N GLU A 113 3.22 -8.82 -6.73
CA GLU A 113 2.00 -8.42 -6.00
C GLU A 113 1.64 -9.40 -4.87
N ASN A 114 1.69 -10.71 -5.15
CA ASN A 114 1.32 -11.76 -4.19
C ASN A 114 2.28 -11.85 -2.99
N ASN A 115 3.58 -11.69 -3.23
CA ASN A 115 4.56 -11.75 -2.14
C ASN A 115 4.44 -10.50 -1.26
N ALA A 116 4.37 -9.32 -1.89
CA ALA A 116 4.19 -8.06 -1.18
C ALA A 116 2.91 -8.06 -0.33
N MET A 117 1.80 -8.55 -0.87
CA MET A 117 0.55 -8.72 -0.12
C MET A 117 0.77 -9.53 1.15
N LYS A 118 1.37 -10.72 1.06
CA LYS A 118 1.61 -11.59 2.23
C LYS A 118 2.53 -10.95 3.26
N VAL A 119 3.57 -10.24 2.80
CA VAL A 119 4.45 -9.46 3.67
C VAL A 119 3.65 -8.41 4.42
N PHE A 120 2.90 -7.56 3.71
CA PHE A 120 2.14 -6.47 4.33
C PHE A 120 1.06 -6.97 5.29
N GLU A 121 0.39 -8.08 4.98
CA GLU A 121 -0.56 -8.70 5.90
C GLU A 121 0.11 -9.21 7.18
N TYR A 122 1.30 -9.80 7.07
CA TYR A 122 2.07 -10.22 8.23
C TYR A 122 2.50 -9.01 9.08
N LEU A 123 3.03 -7.96 8.45
CA LEU A 123 3.43 -6.72 9.13
C LEU A 123 2.25 -6.07 9.85
N TYR A 124 1.07 -6.09 9.23
CA TYR A 124 -0.16 -5.63 9.85
C TYR A 124 -0.48 -6.38 11.15
N SER A 125 -0.31 -7.71 11.16
CA SER A 125 -0.57 -8.52 12.36
C SER A 125 0.40 -8.21 13.52
N ARG A 126 1.55 -7.59 13.21
CA ARG A 126 2.59 -7.17 14.15
C ARG A 126 2.66 -5.66 14.36
N GLN A 127 1.65 -4.90 13.91
CA GLN A 127 1.64 -3.43 13.97
C GLN A 127 1.87 -2.83 15.37
N HIS A 128 1.58 -3.58 16.43
CA HIS A 128 1.81 -3.14 17.82
C HIS A 128 3.29 -3.15 18.24
N ASP A 129 4.16 -3.79 17.46
CA ASP A 129 5.60 -3.81 17.69
C ASP A 129 6.31 -2.58 17.12
N PHE A 130 5.63 -1.77 16.31
CA PHE A 130 6.21 -0.62 15.62
C PHE A 130 6.14 0.64 16.47
N THR A 131 7.24 1.37 16.52
CA THR A 131 7.33 2.72 17.09
C THR A 131 7.02 3.79 16.05
N ASP A 132 6.80 5.03 16.49
CA ASP A 132 6.63 6.17 15.57
C ASP A 132 7.85 6.40 14.66
N ALA A 133 9.05 6.07 15.15
CA ALA A 133 10.27 6.14 14.35
C ALA A 133 10.25 5.12 13.20
N ASP A 134 9.78 3.91 13.46
CA ASP A 134 9.66 2.85 12.44
C ASP A 134 8.66 3.26 11.35
N TRP A 135 7.51 3.81 11.73
CA TRP A 135 6.53 4.32 10.76
C TRP A 135 7.09 5.44 9.91
N ASN A 136 7.88 6.35 10.49
CA ASN A 136 8.52 7.41 9.72
C ASN A 136 9.58 6.87 8.74
N ILE A 137 10.34 5.85 9.12
CA ILE A 137 11.26 5.16 8.20
C ILE A 137 10.48 4.54 7.03
N LEU A 138 9.40 3.80 7.33
CA LEU A 138 8.56 3.16 6.31
C LEU A 138 7.95 4.18 5.35
N ASN A 139 7.43 5.30 5.86
CA ASN A 139 6.83 6.36 5.05
C ASN A 139 7.79 6.95 4.00
N ASN A 140 9.09 6.92 4.27
CA ASN A 140 10.13 7.47 3.40
C ASN A 140 10.86 6.41 2.56
N SER A 141 10.53 5.13 2.73
CA SER A 141 11.23 4.01 2.10
C SER A 141 10.51 3.50 0.84
N GLU A 142 11.27 3.07 -0.17
CA GLU A 142 10.73 2.54 -1.44
C GLU A 142 10.58 1.01 -1.36
N PHE A 143 9.37 0.53 -1.04
CA PHE A 143 9.12 -0.91 -0.90
C PHE A 143 7.78 -1.39 -1.44
N ILE A 144 6.90 -0.49 -1.84
CA ILE A 144 5.64 -0.88 -2.43
C ILE A 144 5.90 -1.18 -3.90
N PRO A 145 5.75 -2.44 -4.38
CA PRO A 145 6.05 -2.75 -5.77
C PRO A 145 5.02 -2.12 -6.71
N ILE A 146 5.48 -1.61 -7.85
CA ILE A 146 4.60 -1.21 -8.96
C ILE A 146 4.35 -2.44 -9.84
N LYS A 147 3.09 -2.64 -10.25
CA LYS A 147 2.73 -3.73 -11.15
C LYS A 147 3.50 -3.63 -12.47
N ASN A 148 4.11 -4.74 -12.88
CA ASN A 148 4.86 -4.89 -14.14
C ASN A 148 6.13 -4.03 -14.28
N GLU A 149 6.59 -3.39 -13.21
CA GLU A 149 7.87 -2.70 -13.18
C GLU A 149 8.73 -3.29 -12.05
N ASN A 150 10.03 -3.49 -12.28
CA ASN A 150 10.98 -3.79 -11.21
C ASN A 150 11.31 -2.51 -10.41
N LYS A 151 10.27 -1.76 -10.02
CA LYS A 151 10.37 -0.51 -9.29
C LYS A 151 9.49 -0.54 -8.06
N HIS A 152 9.94 0.20 -7.06
CA HIS A 152 9.25 0.37 -5.79
C HIS A 152 8.98 1.83 -5.56
N ILE A 153 7.93 2.11 -4.81
CA ILE A 153 7.48 3.47 -4.50
C ILE A 153 7.33 3.64 -3.01
N LYS A 154 7.43 4.90 -2.58
CA LYS A 154 7.21 5.30 -1.20
C LYS A 154 5.71 5.32 -0.91
N PRO A 155 5.30 4.97 0.32
CA PRO A 155 3.90 5.11 0.74
C PRO A 155 3.33 6.50 0.47
N ARG A 156 4.03 7.56 0.89
CA ARG A 156 3.59 8.96 0.69
C ARG A 156 3.45 9.40 -0.77
N ASP A 157 4.03 8.65 -1.71
CA ASP A 157 4.05 9.01 -3.13
C ASP A 157 2.99 8.24 -3.94
N CYS A 158 2.12 7.45 -3.28
CA CYS A 158 1.07 6.70 -3.94
C CYS A 158 -0.27 6.75 -3.20
N PHE A 159 -1.31 6.29 -3.89
CA PHE A 159 -2.68 6.30 -3.41
C PHE A 159 -3.31 4.91 -3.42
N PHE A 160 -4.37 4.71 -2.64
CA PHE A 160 -5.21 3.53 -2.82
C PHE A 160 -6.08 3.65 -4.07
N LYS A 161 -6.35 2.52 -4.74
CA LYS A 161 -7.28 2.49 -5.87
C LYS A 161 -8.67 2.98 -5.47
N LEU A 162 -9.22 3.86 -6.32
CA LEU A 162 -10.61 4.28 -6.29
C LEU A 162 -11.51 3.20 -6.89
N LYS A 163 -12.77 3.18 -6.45
CA LYS A 163 -13.82 2.32 -7.03
C LYS A 163 -14.08 2.61 -8.51
N ASP A 164 -13.96 3.87 -8.92
CA ASP A 164 -14.00 4.24 -10.33
C ASP A 164 -12.63 3.99 -10.96
N GLU A 165 -12.46 2.82 -11.57
CA GLU A 165 -11.18 2.36 -12.11
C GLU A 165 -10.57 3.33 -13.12
N LYS A 166 -11.41 4.01 -13.91
CA LYS A 166 -10.96 4.99 -14.90
C LYS A 166 -10.28 6.21 -14.27
N LEU A 167 -10.65 6.60 -13.05
CA LEU A 167 -9.99 7.71 -12.35
C LEU A 167 -8.58 7.33 -11.86
N ASN A 168 -8.32 6.04 -11.67
CA ASN A 168 -7.00 5.57 -11.25
C ASN A 168 -5.92 5.83 -12.32
N GLU A 169 -6.29 6.08 -13.58
CA GLU A 169 -5.35 6.48 -14.64
C GLU A 169 -4.66 7.83 -14.38
N PHE A 170 -5.23 8.66 -13.48
CA PHE A 170 -4.66 9.98 -13.11
C PHE A 170 -3.74 9.92 -11.88
N PHE A 171 -3.67 8.78 -11.19
CA PHE A 171 -2.97 8.64 -9.93
C PHE A 171 -2.07 7.40 -9.93
N LEU A 172 -0.98 7.45 -9.18
CA LEU A 172 -0.18 6.27 -8.92
C LEU A 172 -0.87 5.43 -7.84
N CYS A 173 -1.80 4.56 -8.27
CA CYS A 173 -2.62 3.77 -7.36
C CYS A 173 -2.08 2.36 -7.08
N VAL A 174 -2.23 1.92 -5.82
CA VAL A 174 -1.90 0.57 -5.36
C VAL A 174 -3.09 -0.10 -4.69
N ASP A 175 -3.10 -1.43 -4.73
CA ASP A 175 -4.08 -2.25 -4.03
C ASP A 175 -3.51 -3.65 -3.80
N PHE A 176 -3.39 -4.05 -2.54
CA PHE A 176 -2.91 -5.36 -2.11
C PHE A 176 -3.95 -6.10 -1.27
N GLY A 177 -5.23 -5.71 -1.37
CA GLY A 177 -6.31 -6.27 -0.55
C GLY A 177 -6.41 -5.64 0.85
N THR A 178 -7.46 -6.01 1.57
CA THR A 178 -7.93 -5.26 2.76
C THR A 178 -6.87 -5.13 3.86
N LYS A 179 -6.30 -6.25 4.33
CA LYS A 179 -5.36 -6.26 5.46
C LYS A 179 -4.02 -5.60 5.12
N ALA A 180 -3.49 -5.90 3.93
CA ALA A 180 -2.27 -5.27 3.45
C ALA A 180 -2.45 -3.75 3.30
N ASN A 181 -3.59 -3.30 2.76
CA ASN A 181 -3.89 -1.88 2.62
C ASN A 181 -4.06 -1.18 3.98
N GLU A 182 -4.55 -1.86 5.02
CA GLU A 182 -4.58 -1.31 6.39
C GLU A 182 -3.18 -1.03 6.93
N PHE A 183 -2.22 -1.94 6.71
CA PHE A 183 -0.81 -1.69 7.03
C PHE A 183 -0.24 -0.53 6.20
N LEU A 184 -0.43 -0.55 4.88
CA LEU A 184 0.07 0.50 3.99
C LEU A 184 -0.51 1.89 4.32
N SER A 185 -1.76 1.95 4.80
CA SER A 185 -2.37 3.18 5.27
C SER A 185 -1.65 3.75 6.50
N LYS A 186 -1.14 2.89 7.39
CA LYS A 186 -0.30 3.31 8.53
C LYS A 186 1.11 3.72 8.08
N CYS A 187 1.62 3.10 7.02
CA CYS A 187 2.89 3.49 6.41
C CYS A 187 2.84 4.84 5.70
N GLY A 188 1.65 5.37 5.38
CA GLY A 188 1.50 6.68 4.75
C GLY A 188 0.95 6.67 3.32
N VAL A 189 0.46 5.53 2.82
CA VAL A 189 -0.28 5.50 1.55
C VAL A 189 -1.53 6.37 1.67
N LYS A 190 -1.67 7.30 0.73
CA LYS A 190 -2.70 8.34 0.77
C LYS A 190 -4.05 7.80 0.30
N LYS A 191 -5.11 8.37 0.86
CA LYS A 191 -6.42 8.40 0.20
C LYS A 191 -6.52 9.73 -0.54
N GLN A 192 -7.08 9.72 -1.74
CA GLN A 192 -7.25 10.93 -2.53
C GLN A 192 -8.14 11.93 -1.78
N THR A 193 -7.73 13.20 -1.79
CA THR A 193 -8.43 14.34 -1.22
C THR A 193 -8.87 15.31 -2.31
N SER A 194 -9.72 16.27 -1.97
CA SER A 194 -10.12 17.36 -2.90
C SER A 194 -8.90 18.07 -3.52
N ASN A 195 -7.83 18.26 -2.75
CA ASN A 195 -6.59 18.88 -3.23
C ASN A 195 -5.90 18.01 -4.29
N ASP A 196 -5.80 16.70 -4.07
CA ASP A 196 -5.18 15.78 -5.03
C ASP A 196 -5.94 15.79 -6.38
N PHE A 197 -7.28 15.88 -6.35
CA PHE A 197 -8.08 16.04 -7.56
C PHE A 197 -7.89 17.42 -8.22
N ALA A 198 -7.73 18.48 -7.42
CA ALA A 198 -7.53 19.84 -7.93
C ALA A 198 -6.16 20.03 -8.61
N GLU A 199 -5.20 19.17 -8.31
CA GLU A 199 -3.87 19.14 -8.93
C GLU A 199 -3.86 18.41 -10.28
N ILE A 200 -4.89 17.63 -10.61
CA ILE A 200 -4.99 16.97 -11.92
C ILE A 200 -5.04 18.03 -13.02
N LYS A 201 -4.01 18.05 -13.86
CA LYS A 201 -3.93 18.87 -15.06
C LYS A 201 -3.48 18.01 -16.22
N VAL A 202 -4.31 17.92 -17.25
CA VAL A 202 -4.02 17.14 -18.45
C VAL A 202 -4.10 18.08 -19.64
N ASP A 203 -3.01 18.19 -20.39
CA ASP A 203 -2.94 19.01 -21.60
C ASP A 203 -3.74 18.36 -22.76
N PRO A 204 -4.36 19.15 -23.66
CA PRO A 204 -5.01 18.61 -24.87
C PRO A 204 -4.16 17.67 -25.73
N SER A 205 -2.83 17.80 -25.71
CA SER A 205 -1.91 16.91 -26.43
C SER A 205 -1.63 15.59 -25.71
N HIS A 206 -2.03 15.45 -24.44
CA HIS A 206 -1.71 14.27 -23.65
C HIS A 206 -2.63 13.08 -23.98
N LYS A 207 -2.09 11.85 -23.93
CA LYS A 207 -2.84 10.61 -24.24
C LYS A 207 -4.12 10.43 -23.41
N LEU A 208 -4.14 10.95 -22.19
CA LEU A 208 -5.28 10.88 -21.27
C LEU A 208 -6.30 12.00 -21.47
N TRP A 209 -6.09 12.94 -22.40
CA TRP A 209 -6.97 14.10 -22.56
C TRP A 209 -8.44 13.72 -22.75
N LYS A 210 -8.72 12.75 -23.61
CA LYS A 210 -10.08 12.25 -23.85
C LYS A 210 -10.74 11.74 -22.57
N LEU A 211 -9.99 10.99 -21.77
CA LEU A 211 -10.47 10.45 -20.50
C LEU A 211 -10.65 11.56 -19.46
N TYR A 212 -9.75 12.54 -19.43
CA TYR A 212 -9.82 13.69 -18.54
C TYR A 212 -11.09 14.50 -18.80
N VAL A 213 -11.38 14.82 -20.07
CA VAL A 213 -12.62 15.51 -20.45
C VAL A 213 -13.86 14.67 -20.10
N GLU A 214 -13.85 13.36 -20.33
CA GLU A 214 -14.94 12.44 -19.95
C GLU A 214 -15.19 12.44 -18.44
N LYS A 215 -14.13 12.46 -17.64
CA LYS A 215 -14.19 12.35 -16.17
C LYS A 215 -14.22 13.68 -15.44
N PHE A 216 -14.07 14.80 -16.15
CA PHE A 216 -14.05 16.14 -15.57
C PHE A 216 -15.27 16.45 -14.68
N PRO A 217 -16.52 16.06 -15.00
CA PRO A 217 -17.65 16.24 -14.09
C PRO A 217 -17.45 15.56 -12.73
N VAL A 218 -16.94 14.33 -12.73
CA VAL A 218 -16.67 13.57 -11.50
C VAL A 218 -15.50 14.19 -10.73
N ILE A 219 -14.48 14.67 -11.45
CA ILE A 219 -13.37 15.41 -10.85
C ILE A 219 -13.89 16.68 -10.15
N LEU A 220 -14.80 17.44 -10.77
CA LEU A 220 -15.41 18.63 -10.15
C LEU A 220 -16.18 18.29 -8.87
N GLU A 221 -16.93 17.18 -8.84
CA GLU A 221 -17.62 16.76 -7.61
C GLU A 221 -16.64 16.42 -6.48
N ASN A 222 -15.50 15.82 -6.79
CA ASN A 222 -14.47 15.50 -5.79
C ASN A 222 -13.69 16.74 -5.34
N ILE A 223 -13.42 17.68 -6.24
CA ILE A 223 -12.81 18.97 -5.90
C ILE A 223 -13.76 19.78 -4.99
N ASN A 224 -15.08 19.73 -5.27
CA ASN A 224 -16.09 20.57 -4.62
C ASN A 224 -15.65 22.06 -4.60
N PRO A 225 -15.46 22.69 -5.79
CA PRO A 225 -14.81 23.98 -5.89
C PRO A 225 -15.62 25.11 -5.23
N ASN A 226 -14.92 26.04 -4.59
CA ASN A 226 -15.50 27.30 -4.15
C ASN A 226 -15.86 28.20 -5.35
N LEU A 227 -16.53 29.32 -5.08
CA LEU A 227 -17.02 30.23 -6.13
C LEU A 227 -15.89 30.69 -7.07
N GLU A 228 -14.78 31.19 -6.51
CA GLU A 228 -13.66 31.68 -7.31
C GLU A 228 -13.08 30.58 -8.20
N LYS A 229 -12.89 29.37 -7.67
CA LYS A 229 -12.33 28.24 -8.42
C LYS A 229 -13.23 27.81 -9.56
N ILE A 230 -14.55 27.68 -9.34
CA ILE A 230 -15.46 27.25 -10.40
C ILE A 230 -15.60 28.30 -11.52
N LEU A 231 -15.61 29.58 -11.17
CA LEU A 231 -15.65 30.66 -12.16
C LEU A 231 -14.36 30.73 -13.00
N ASN A 232 -13.19 30.56 -12.38
CA ASN A 232 -11.92 30.48 -13.12
C ASN A 232 -11.87 29.26 -14.06
N LEU A 233 -12.45 28.12 -13.67
CA LEU A 233 -12.56 26.94 -14.54
C LEU A 233 -13.53 27.15 -15.71
N ALA A 234 -14.56 27.99 -15.52
CA ALA A 234 -15.51 28.37 -16.57
C ALA A 234 -14.97 29.47 -17.51
N ALA A 235 -13.87 30.14 -17.14
CA ALA A 235 -13.28 31.24 -17.89
C ALA A 235 -12.09 30.82 -18.77
N PRO A 236 -11.78 31.56 -19.86
CA PRO A 236 -10.52 31.41 -20.59
C PRO A 236 -9.29 31.62 -19.67
N PRO A 237 -8.13 30.99 -19.96
CA PRO A 237 -7.78 30.24 -21.17
C PRO A 237 -8.14 28.73 -21.11
N THR A 238 -8.97 28.29 -20.15
CA THR A 238 -9.36 26.89 -20.01
C THR A 238 -10.00 26.34 -21.30
N ASP A 239 -9.82 25.06 -21.61
CA ASP A 239 -10.39 24.43 -22.80
C ASP A 239 -11.92 24.60 -22.88
N LEU A 240 -12.46 24.75 -24.10
CA LEU A 240 -13.88 24.99 -24.33
C LEU A 240 -14.79 23.92 -23.68
N LYS A 241 -14.46 22.63 -23.80
CA LYS A 241 -15.30 21.56 -23.23
C LYS A 241 -15.29 21.57 -21.71
N LEU A 242 -14.12 21.83 -21.13
CA LEU A 242 -13.96 21.93 -19.69
C LEU A 242 -14.70 23.17 -19.15
N ARG A 243 -14.59 24.32 -19.82
CA ARG A 243 -15.32 25.55 -19.46
C ARG A 243 -16.82 25.35 -19.49
N THR A 244 -17.37 24.79 -20.56
CA THR A 244 -18.80 24.50 -20.67
C THR A 244 -19.27 23.56 -19.56
N THR A 245 -18.46 22.57 -19.21
CA THR A 245 -18.75 21.64 -18.11
C THR A 245 -18.71 22.33 -16.75
N ALA A 246 -17.71 23.17 -16.51
CA ALA A 246 -17.58 23.96 -15.28
C ALA A 246 -18.71 24.98 -15.12
N LEU A 247 -19.09 25.67 -16.19
CA LEU A 247 -20.22 26.59 -16.20
C LEU A 247 -21.53 25.85 -15.90
N LYS A 248 -21.75 24.70 -16.54
CA LYS A 248 -22.90 23.85 -16.23
C LYS A 248 -22.91 23.41 -14.77
N TYR A 249 -21.77 22.96 -14.24
CA TYR A 249 -21.64 22.61 -12.83
C TYR A 249 -21.98 23.78 -11.90
N PHE A 250 -21.51 25.00 -12.21
CA PHE A 250 -21.84 26.20 -11.45
C PHE A 250 -23.37 26.44 -11.43
N ILE A 251 -24.01 26.40 -12.59
CA ILE A 251 -25.46 26.63 -12.75
C ILE A 251 -26.27 25.55 -12.01
N ASP A 252 -26.00 24.27 -12.28
CA ASP A 252 -26.72 23.13 -11.71
C ASP A 252 -26.61 23.11 -10.16
N ASN A 253 -25.59 23.76 -9.60
CA ASN A 253 -25.29 23.78 -8.18
C ASN A 253 -25.45 25.15 -7.53
N PHE A 254 -25.97 26.14 -8.28
CA PHE A 254 -26.00 27.53 -7.86
C PHE A 254 -26.76 27.72 -6.54
N ASP A 255 -28.02 27.29 -6.50
CA ASP A 255 -28.90 27.45 -5.34
C ASP A 255 -28.37 26.73 -4.10
N ARG A 256 -27.74 25.56 -4.29
CA ARG A 256 -27.26 24.73 -3.18
C ARG A 256 -25.89 25.14 -2.63
N LYS A 257 -25.02 25.75 -3.45
CA LYS A 257 -23.61 26.02 -3.08
C LYS A 257 -23.21 27.48 -3.14
N TYR A 258 -23.72 28.22 -4.13
CA TYR A 258 -23.14 29.51 -4.51
C TYR A 258 -24.05 30.70 -4.20
N VAL A 259 -25.37 30.52 -4.11
CA VAL A 259 -26.34 31.61 -3.93
C VAL A 259 -26.03 32.51 -2.73
N GLY A 260 -25.55 31.94 -1.62
CA GLY A 260 -25.25 32.70 -0.40
C GLY A 260 -23.97 33.55 -0.47
N VAL A 261 -23.10 33.28 -1.43
CA VAL A 261 -21.79 33.97 -1.59
C VAL A 261 -21.64 34.66 -2.93
N TYR A 262 -22.52 34.40 -3.89
CA TYR A 262 -22.46 34.98 -5.22
C TYR A 262 -23.01 36.40 -5.22
N ASN A 263 -22.17 37.34 -5.63
CA ASN A 263 -22.57 38.70 -5.92
C ASN A 263 -22.05 39.10 -7.31
N PRO A 264 -22.92 39.29 -8.31
CA PRO A 264 -22.49 39.60 -9.68
C PRO A 264 -21.69 40.90 -9.77
N GLY A 265 -21.97 41.89 -8.91
CA GLY A 265 -21.27 43.19 -8.93
C GLY A 265 -19.83 43.14 -8.43
N THR A 266 -19.40 42.03 -7.83
CA THR A 266 -18.02 41.83 -7.36
C THR A 266 -17.25 40.81 -8.18
N VAL A 267 -17.90 40.15 -9.14
CA VAL A 267 -17.27 39.12 -9.98
C VAL A 267 -16.61 39.78 -11.18
N ASN A 268 -15.28 39.85 -11.17
CA ASN A 268 -14.48 40.38 -12.28
C ASN A 268 -13.97 39.29 -13.24
N ILE A 269 -14.40 38.05 -13.06
CA ILE A 269 -13.97 36.91 -13.89
C ILE A 269 -14.83 36.88 -15.16
N ALA A 270 -14.18 36.88 -16.32
CA ALA A 270 -14.85 36.79 -17.61
C ALA A 270 -15.24 35.33 -17.93
N PHE A 271 -16.33 34.85 -17.32
CA PHE A 271 -16.78 33.45 -17.44
C PHE A 271 -18.06 33.28 -18.26
N LEU A 272 -18.78 34.36 -18.56
CA LEU A 272 -20.02 34.31 -19.33
C LEU A 272 -19.69 34.31 -20.84
N PRO A 273 -20.09 33.28 -21.61
CA PRO A 273 -19.93 33.30 -23.06
C PRO A 273 -20.90 34.31 -23.69
N CYS A 274 -20.39 35.18 -24.56
CA CYS A 274 -21.24 36.14 -25.27
C CYS A 274 -21.93 35.48 -26.47
N SER A 275 -23.21 35.79 -26.72
CA SER A 275 -23.96 35.23 -27.86
C SER A 275 -23.51 35.82 -29.21
N ASN A 276 -23.00 37.05 -29.20
CA ASN A 276 -22.64 37.82 -30.38
C ASN A 276 -21.16 37.69 -30.79
N SER A 277 -20.34 36.96 -30.03
CA SER A 277 -18.91 36.82 -30.30
C SER A 277 -18.34 35.58 -29.62
N ASN A 278 -17.10 35.20 -29.96
CA ASN A 278 -16.37 34.15 -29.22
C ASN A 278 -15.73 34.67 -27.92
N ALA A 279 -16.10 35.88 -27.48
CA ALA A 279 -15.57 36.49 -26.28
C ALA A 279 -16.30 36.00 -25.03
N TYR A 280 -15.64 36.22 -23.90
CA TYR A 280 -16.20 36.01 -22.58
C TYR A 280 -16.20 37.33 -21.83
N ALA A 281 -17.21 37.54 -20.99
CA ALA A 281 -17.38 38.77 -20.23
C ALA A 281 -17.72 38.47 -18.77
N SER A 282 -17.48 39.46 -17.91
CA SER A 282 -17.91 39.42 -16.52
C SER A 282 -19.41 39.75 -16.44
N PRO A 283 -20.10 39.40 -15.33
CA PRO A 283 -21.51 39.77 -15.16
C PRO A 283 -21.80 41.26 -15.32
N SER A 284 -20.89 42.15 -14.90
CA SER A 284 -21.07 43.61 -15.04
C SER A 284 -20.88 44.11 -16.47
N ASP A 285 -20.20 43.36 -17.33
CA ASP A 285 -19.93 43.72 -18.73
C ASP A 285 -20.94 43.08 -19.70
N CYS A 286 -21.90 42.31 -19.19
CA CYS A 286 -22.94 41.65 -19.97
C CYS A 286 -24.30 42.33 -19.83
N PHE A 287 -25.04 42.39 -20.93
CA PHE A 287 -26.45 42.77 -20.95
C PHE A 287 -27.31 41.51 -21.11
N ILE A 288 -28.48 41.49 -20.47
CA ILE A 288 -29.47 40.43 -20.69
C ILE A 288 -30.02 40.57 -22.11
N ASN A 289 -30.36 39.45 -22.75
CA ASN A 289 -31.12 39.50 -23.99
C ASN A 289 -32.60 39.72 -23.62
N ASP A 290 -33.23 40.76 -24.16
CA ASP A 290 -34.64 41.10 -23.89
C ASP A 290 -35.65 40.21 -24.66
N GLU A 291 -35.16 39.14 -25.32
CA GLU A 291 -35.95 38.21 -26.14
C GLU A 291 -36.60 37.06 -25.35
#